data_AF-A0A834PAR1-F1
#
_entry.id   AF-A0A834PAR1-F1
#
_cell.length_a   1.000
_cell.length_b   1.000
_cell.length_c   1.000
_cell.angle_alpha   90.00
_cell.angle_beta   90.00
_cell.angle_gamma   90.00
#
_symmetry.space_group_name_H-M   'P 1'
#
loop_
_entity.id
_entity.type
_entity.pdbx_description
1 polymer ?
#
loop_
_entity_poly.entity_id
_entity_poly.type
_entity_poly.pdbx_seq_one_letter_code
_entity_poly.pdbx_strand_id
1 'polypeptide(L)'
;MTDTVNENAGCSSSFEKKWTRSEKLLLLKGLKLYSHKNIPGISTLIPNRSQENIEAMINELKIRSKTAKKDKQPLINDWLQSESFKNKNTLIRQALLFICLFEKHSSSTDRIYDYREIYRFLYKLTCGYEIPKLSEQNQEIFYEALSEVIQKITNTHHQDVILYLEKLLNQKKNVKTYSGKKTSK
;
A
#
# COMPACT_ATOMS: atom_id res chain seq x y z
N MET A 1 -65.32 -19.65 -28.80
CA MET A 1 -63.98 -20.23 -29.04
C MET A 1 -63.05 -19.09 -29.40
N THR A 2 -62.03 -18.95 -28.56
CA THR A 2 -60.81 -18.13 -28.68
C THR A 2 -60.95 -16.60 -28.82
N ASP A 3 -61.03 -15.96 -27.66
CA ASP A 3 -60.28 -14.73 -27.37
C ASP A 3 -58.79 -14.90 -27.70
N THR A 4 -58.21 -13.94 -28.39
CA THR A 4 -56.80 -13.56 -28.20
C THR A 4 -56.63 -12.10 -28.62
N VAL A 5 -56.69 -11.24 -27.61
CA VAL A 5 -56.06 -9.92 -27.60
C VAL A 5 -54.56 -10.15 -27.75
N ASN A 6 -53.99 -9.76 -28.89
CA ASN A 6 -52.55 -9.78 -29.10
C ASN A 6 -52.00 -8.39 -28.76
N GLU A 7 -51.74 -8.16 -27.47
CA GLU A 7 -50.94 -7.03 -27.00
C GLU A 7 -49.49 -7.23 -27.45
N ASN A 8 -49.18 -6.77 -28.65
CA ASN A 8 -47.80 -6.50 -29.04
C ASN A 8 -47.31 -5.24 -28.31
N ALA A 9 -46.89 -5.41 -27.05
CA ALA A 9 -46.06 -4.45 -26.34
C ALA A 9 -44.62 -4.55 -26.87
N GLY A 10 -44.43 -4.04 -28.10
CA GLY A 10 -43.13 -3.83 -28.69
C GLY A 10 -42.42 -2.65 -28.03
N CYS A 11 -41.21 -2.93 -27.55
CA CYS A 11 -40.08 -1.99 -27.48
C CYS A 11 -40.17 -0.88 -26.42
N SER A 12 -39.92 -1.23 -25.16
CA SER A 12 -39.32 -0.27 -24.22
C SER A 12 -37.81 -0.34 -24.36
N SER A 13 -37.25 0.65 -25.04
CA SER A 13 -35.82 0.97 -25.05
C SER A 13 -35.33 1.20 -23.63
N SER A 14 -34.88 0.14 -22.97
CA SER A 14 -34.23 0.27 -21.66
C SER A 14 -32.83 0.81 -21.89
N PHE A 15 -32.72 2.14 -21.90
CA PHE A 15 -31.45 2.85 -21.69
C PHE A 15 -30.68 2.12 -20.59
N GLU A 16 -29.48 1.60 -20.90
CA GLU A 16 -28.59 0.96 -19.92
C GLU A 16 -28.40 1.92 -18.73
N LYS A 17 -29.18 1.73 -17.66
CA LYS A 17 -29.10 2.59 -16.49
C LYS A 17 -27.69 2.46 -15.94
N LYS A 18 -26.93 3.55 -15.93
CA LYS A 18 -25.59 3.58 -15.36
C LYS A 18 -25.63 3.12 -13.90
N TRP A 19 -24.70 2.23 -13.52
CA TRP A 19 -24.60 1.73 -12.14
C TRP A 19 -24.26 2.86 -11.15
N THR A 20 -25.15 3.09 -10.21
CA THR A 20 -24.98 4.06 -9.13
C THR A 20 -23.98 3.55 -8.08
N ARG A 21 -23.49 4.47 -7.23
CA ARG A 21 -22.53 4.13 -6.16
C ARG A 21 -23.15 3.17 -5.13
N SER A 22 -24.42 3.35 -4.79
CA SER A 22 -25.16 2.49 -3.87
C SER A 22 -25.33 1.08 -4.43
N GLU A 23 -25.72 0.94 -5.70
CA GLU A 23 -25.84 -0.35 -6.37
C GLU A 23 -24.49 -1.10 -6.42
N LYS A 24 -23.39 -0.39 -6.68
CA LYS A 24 -22.04 -0.98 -6.65
C LYS A 24 -21.65 -1.45 -5.25
N LEU A 25 -22.01 -0.71 -4.20
CA LEU A 25 -21.76 -1.13 -2.82
C LEU A 25 -22.59 -2.36 -2.44
N LEU A 26 -23.85 -2.43 -2.87
CA LEU A 26 -24.71 -3.60 -2.68
C LEU A 26 -24.17 -4.81 -3.44
N LEU A 27 -23.65 -4.61 -4.65
CA LEU A 27 -22.97 -5.67 -5.42
C LEU A 27 -21.76 -6.23 -4.69
N LEU A 28 -20.91 -5.36 -4.11
CA LEU A 28 -19.77 -5.79 -3.32
C LEU A 28 -20.19 -6.56 -2.05
N LYS A 29 -21.25 -6.12 -1.37
CA LYS A 29 -21.81 -6.84 -0.23
C LYS A 29 -22.36 -8.21 -0.65
N GLY A 30 -23.08 -8.28 -1.76
CA GLY A 30 -23.62 -9.52 -2.31
C GLY A 30 -22.51 -10.50 -2.72
N LEU A 31 -21.47 -10.02 -3.40
CA LEU A 31 -20.30 -10.83 -3.75
C LEU A 31 -19.58 -11.37 -2.51
N LYS A 32 -19.53 -10.59 -1.43
CA LYS A 32 -18.94 -11.03 -0.15
C LYS A 32 -19.76 -12.11 0.52
N LEU A 33 -21.09 -12.01 0.48
CA LEU A 33 -22.01 -12.94 1.18
C LEU A 33 -22.28 -14.22 0.39
N TYR A 34 -22.50 -14.12 -0.92
CA TYR A 34 -23.00 -15.21 -1.75
C TYR A 34 -21.97 -15.75 -2.74
N SER A 35 -20.76 -15.17 -2.80
CA SER A 35 -19.75 -15.42 -3.83
C SER A 35 -20.24 -15.02 -5.24
N HIS A 36 -19.34 -15.09 -6.23
CA HIS A 36 -19.61 -14.68 -7.61
C HIS A 36 -20.45 -15.69 -8.41
N LYS A 37 -20.72 -16.88 -7.86
CA LYS A 37 -21.47 -17.95 -8.53
C LYS A 37 -22.98 -17.90 -8.25
N ASN A 38 -23.39 -17.26 -7.16
CA ASN A 38 -24.78 -17.21 -6.74
C ASN A 38 -25.42 -15.88 -7.13
N ILE A 39 -25.65 -15.71 -8.44
CA ILE A 39 -26.35 -14.56 -9.02
C ILE A 39 -27.77 -14.38 -8.45
N PRO A 40 -28.56 -15.45 -8.24
CA PRO A 40 -29.88 -15.33 -7.62
C PRO A 40 -29.82 -14.70 -6.22
N GLY A 41 -28.86 -15.13 -5.38
CA GLY A 41 -28.63 -14.55 -4.05
C GLY A 41 -28.24 -13.08 -4.10
N ILE A 42 -27.39 -12.67 -5.05
CA ILE A 42 -26.99 -11.27 -5.24
C ILE A 42 -28.17 -10.42 -5.74
N SER A 43 -29.02 -10.97 -6.61
CA SER A 43 -30.19 -10.28 -7.15
C SER A 43 -31.20 -9.90 -6.05
N THR A 44 -31.30 -10.68 -4.97
CA THR A 44 -32.13 -10.30 -3.81
C THR A 44 -31.69 -9.00 -3.14
N LEU A 45 -30.39 -8.66 -3.22
CA LEU A 45 -29.82 -7.44 -2.63
C LEU A 45 -29.90 -6.24 -3.57
N ILE A 46 -30.14 -6.46 -4.86
CA ILE A 46 -30.21 -5.42 -5.89
C ILE A 46 -31.47 -5.65 -6.73
N PRO A 47 -32.66 -5.42 -6.18
CA PRO A 47 -33.93 -5.69 -6.87
C PRO A 47 -34.11 -4.82 -8.12
N ASN A 48 -33.41 -3.68 -8.19
CA ASN A 48 -33.47 -2.76 -9.31
C ASN A 48 -32.67 -3.22 -10.55
N ARG A 49 -32.02 -4.39 -10.50
CA ARG A 49 -31.20 -4.94 -11.59
C ARG A 49 -31.60 -6.38 -11.89
N SER A 50 -31.76 -6.67 -13.18
CA SER A 50 -31.93 -8.05 -13.64
C SER A 50 -30.68 -8.88 -13.37
N GLN A 51 -30.86 -10.20 -13.26
CA GLN A 51 -29.76 -11.14 -13.07
C GLN A 51 -28.73 -11.06 -14.21
N GLU A 52 -29.20 -10.88 -15.44
CA GLU A 52 -28.37 -10.67 -16.64
C GLU A 52 -27.47 -9.44 -16.51
N ASN A 53 -28.01 -8.32 -16.02
CA ASN A 53 -27.24 -7.09 -15.79
C ASN A 53 -26.20 -7.25 -14.68
N ILE A 54 -26.53 -8.00 -13.63
CA ILE A 54 -25.61 -8.32 -12.54
C ILE A 54 -24.47 -9.21 -13.05
N GLU A 55 -24.79 -10.24 -13.82
CA GLU A 55 -23.82 -11.15 -14.41
C GLU A 55 -22.91 -10.42 -15.41
N ALA A 56 -23.48 -9.57 -16.28
CA ALA A 56 -22.73 -8.73 -17.21
C ALA A 56 -21.75 -7.80 -16.46
N MET A 57 -22.19 -7.16 -15.37
CA MET A 57 -21.33 -6.31 -14.55
C MET A 57 -20.21 -7.11 -13.86
N ILE A 58 -20.50 -8.29 -13.33
CA ILE A 58 -19.49 -9.17 -12.72
C ILE A 58 -18.46 -9.60 -13.78
N ASN A 59 -18.90 -9.93 -14.99
CA ASN A 59 -18.04 -10.29 -16.11
C ASN A 59 -17.20 -9.10 -16.59
N GLU A 60 -17.77 -7.90 -16.72
CA GLU A 60 -17.03 -6.66 -17.03
C GLU A 60 -15.94 -6.41 -15.99
N LEU A 61 -16.27 -6.50 -14.69
CA LEU A 61 -15.31 -6.33 -13.61
C LEU A 61 -14.20 -7.39 -13.66
N LYS A 62 -14.54 -8.65 -13.99
CA LYS A 62 -13.58 -9.74 -14.15
C LYS A 62 -12.64 -9.47 -15.32
N ILE A 63 -13.15 -9.02 -16.47
CA ILE A 63 -12.34 -8.65 -17.64
C ILE A 63 -11.45 -7.46 -17.29
N ARG A 64 -12.00 -6.39 -16.70
CA ARG A 64 -11.24 -5.21 -16.26
C ARG A 64 -10.14 -5.57 -15.27
N SER A 65 -10.37 -6.51 -14.36
CA SER A 65 -9.34 -6.99 -13.42
C SER A 65 -8.20 -7.74 -14.12
N LYS A 66 -8.47 -8.42 -15.25
CA LYS A 66 -7.47 -9.13 -16.05
C LYS A 66 -6.67 -8.18 -16.94
N THR A 67 -7.31 -7.14 -17.48
CA THR A 67 -6.65 -6.13 -18.32
C THR A 67 -5.86 -5.13 -17.48
N ALA A 68 -6.36 -4.74 -16.29
CA ALA A 68 -5.60 -3.92 -15.35
C ALA A 68 -4.29 -4.57 -14.88
N LYS A 69 -4.22 -5.91 -14.84
CA LYS A 69 -2.98 -6.65 -14.56
C LYS A 69 -1.94 -6.56 -15.69
N LYS A 70 -2.33 -6.20 -16.92
CA LYS A 70 -1.41 -6.08 -18.06
C LYS A 70 -0.81 -4.68 -18.20
N ASP A 71 -1.56 -3.63 -17.88
CA ASP A 71 -1.17 -2.26 -18.26
C ASP A 71 -0.63 -1.35 -17.16
N LYS A 72 -0.56 -1.81 -15.91
CA LYS A 72 0.25 -1.20 -14.85
C LYS A 72 0.16 -2.13 -13.64
N GLN A 73 1.27 -2.79 -13.29
CA GLN A 73 1.47 -3.01 -11.86
C GLN A 73 1.41 -1.61 -11.26
N PRO A 74 0.50 -1.29 -10.33
CA PRO A 74 0.76 -0.14 -9.50
C PRO A 74 2.08 -0.48 -8.83
N LEU A 75 3.12 0.28 -9.17
CA LEU A 75 4.41 0.11 -8.54
C LEU A 75 4.15 0.26 -7.03
N ILE A 76 4.83 -0.51 -6.19
CA ILE A 76 4.72 -0.37 -4.73
C ILE A 76 4.78 1.11 -4.31
N ASN A 77 5.55 1.90 -5.07
CA ASN A 77 5.62 3.36 -4.96
C ASN A 77 4.27 4.07 -5.06
N ASP A 78 3.40 3.72 -6.02
CA ASP A 78 2.08 4.34 -6.18
C ASP A 78 1.17 4.04 -4.98
N TRP A 79 1.29 2.85 -4.41
CA TRP A 79 0.58 2.49 -3.19
C TRP A 79 1.12 3.24 -1.98
N LEU A 80 2.45 3.34 -1.84
CA LEU A 80 3.12 4.08 -0.76
C LEU A 80 2.82 5.58 -0.79
N GLN A 81 2.63 6.14 -1.99
CA GLN A 81 2.26 7.54 -2.18
C GLN A 81 0.75 7.79 -2.05
N SER A 82 -0.07 6.75 -2.02
CA SER A 82 -1.50 6.92 -1.78
C SER A 82 -1.77 7.33 -0.34
N GLU A 83 -2.66 8.31 -0.13
CA GLU A 83 -3.16 8.72 1.20
C GLU A 83 -3.97 7.62 1.90
N SER A 84 -4.14 6.46 1.25
CA SER A 84 -4.86 5.29 1.76
C SER A 84 -4.29 4.77 3.08
N PHE A 85 -3.02 5.08 3.38
CA PHE A 85 -2.34 4.63 4.59
C PHE A 85 -2.15 5.76 5.58
N LYS A 86 -3.07 5.84 6.56
CA LYS A 86 -3.01 6.80 7.68
C LYS A 86 -1.74 6.66 8.53
N ASN A 87 -1.13 5.46 8.56
CA ASN A 87 0.07 5.19 9.31
C ASN A 87 1.09 4.40 8.46
N LYS A 88 1.94 5.14 7.74
CA LYS A 88 2.99 4.60 6.87
C LYS A 88 3.92 3.63 7.61
N ASN A 89 4.21 3.88 8.89
CA ASN A 89 5.07 3.01 9.70
C ASN A 89 4.45 1.63 9.94
N THR A 90 3.11 1.57 10.10
CA THR A 90 2.41 0.28 10.24
C THR A 90 2.48 -0.53 8.96
N LEU A 91 2.32 0.13 7.80
CA LEU A 91 2.43 -0.51 6.51
C LEU A 91 3.85 -1.04 6.26
N ILE A 92 4.88 -0.24 6.56
CA ILE A 92 6.28 -0.66 6.42
C ILE A 92 6.57 -1.90 7.26
N ARG A 93 6.13 -1.91 8.53
CA ARG A 93 6.26 -3.09 9.40
C ARG A 93 5.58 -4.32 8.80
N GLN A 94 4.35 -4.17 8.32
CA GLN A 94 3.62 -5.27 7.69
C GLN A 94 4.33 -5.75 6.41
N ALA A 95 4.78 -4.85 5.55
CA ALA A 95 5.50 -5.19 4.32
C ALA A 95 6.78 -5.98 4.63
N LEU A 96 7.60 -5.52 5.58
CA LEU A 96 8.81 -6.23 6.02
C LEU A 96 8.50 -7.63 6.55
N LEU A 97 7.43 -7.77 7.33
CA LEU A 97 6.96 -9.07 7.82
C LEU A 97 6.51 -9.98 6.66
N PHE A 98 5.73 -9.46 5.72
CA PHE A 98 5.28 -10.22 4.56
C PHE A 98 6.45 -10.67 3.69
N ILE A 99 7.42 -9.79 3.42
CA ILE A 99 8.63 -10.16 2.69
C ILE A 99 9.36 -11.26 3.46
N CYS A 100 9.63 -11.08 4.76
CA CYS A 100 10.28 -12.11 5.57
C CYS A 100 9.56 -13.48 5.50
N LEU A 101 8.23 -13.52 5.53
CA LEU A 101 7.45 -14.77 5.52
C LEU A 101 7.43 -15.46 4.15
N PHE A 102 7.42 -14.67 3.07
CA PHE A 102 7.21 -15.17 1.71
C PHE A 102 8.43 -15.06 0.80
N GLU A 103 9.55 -14.54 1.30
CA GLU A 103 10.81 -14.51 0.58
C GLU A 103 11.18 -15.95 0.20
N LYS A 104 11.18 -16.22 -1.10
CA LYS A 104 11.58 -17.51 -1.64
C LYS A 104 13.10 -17.58 -1.62
N HIS A 105 13.64 -18.37 -0.70
CA HIS A 105 15.02 -18.81 -0.81
C HIS A 105 15.14 -19.63 -2.10
N SER A 106 16.08 -19.29 -2.98
CA SER A 106 16.52 -20.30 -3.94
C SER A 106 17.18 -21.41 -3.13
N SER A 107 16.74 -22.64 -3.33
CA SER A 107 17.22 -23.85 -2.64
C SER A 107 18.67 -24.22 -2.96
N SER A 108 19.44 -23.28 -3.51
CA SER A 108 20.86 -23.43 -3.78
C SER A 108 21.61 -23.27 -2.46
N THR A 109 22.27 -24.33 -2.04
CA THR A 109 23.19 -24.45 -0.90
C THR A 109 24.37 -23.46 -0.93
N ASP A 110 24.45 -22.62 -1.97
CA ASP A 110 25.56 -21.70 -2.30
C ASP A 110 25.29 -20.23 -1.96
N ARG A 111 24.19 -19.89 -1.29
CA ARG A 111 23.97 -18.49 -0.87
C ARG A 111 24.70 -18.18 0.43
N ILE A 112 25.67 -17.27 0.33
CA ILE A 112 26.45 -16.71 1.45
C ILE A 112 25.56 -15.87 2.39
N TYR A 113 24.37 -15.44 1.95
CA TYR A 113 23.56 -14.44 2.66
C TYR A 113 22.10 -14.87 2.86
N ASP A 114 21.57 -14.59 4.06
CA ASP A 114 20.19 -14.85 4.45
C ASP A 114 19.38 -13.54 4.54
N TYR A 115 18.82 -13.13 3.41
CA TYR A 115 17.95 -11.95 3.35
C TYR A 115 16.69 -12.08 4.24
N ARG A 116 16.21 -13.30 4.52
CA ARG A 116 15.08 -13.48 5.43
C ARG A 116 15.46 -13.06 6.85
N GLU A 117 16.67 -13.36 7.29
CA GLU A 117 17.21 -12.86 8.55
C GLU A 117 17.26 -11.32 8.58
N ILE A 118 17.72 -10.69 7.49
CA ILE A 118 17.79 -9.23 7.35
C ILE A 118 16.39 -8.59 7.43
N TYR A 119 15.41 -9.11 6.68
CA TYR A 119 14.03 -8.59 6.74
C TYR A 119 13.39 -8.81 8.12
N ARG A 120 13.67 -9.95 8.77
CA ARG A 120 13.21 -10.22 10.15
C ARG A 120 13.82 -9.24 11.14
N PHE A 121 15.10 -8.94 10.99
CA PHE A 121 15.81 -7.94 11.80
C PHE A 121 15.17 -6.56 11.63
N LEU A 122 14.98 -6.10 10.40
CA LEU A 122 14.34 -4.82 10.09
C LEU A 122 12.92 -4.72 10.63
N TYR A 123 12.13 -5.79 10.49
CA TYR A 123 10.78 -5.86 11.07
C TYR A 123 10.80 -5.70 12.58
N LYS A 124 11.70 -6.41 13.28
CA LYS A 124 11.81 -6.32 14.74
C LYS A 124 12.28 -4.95 15.20
N LEU A 125 13.29 -4.40 14.53
CA LEU A 125 13.82 -3.06 14.77
C LEU A 125 12.71 -2.01 14.65
N THR A 126 11.93 -2.07 13.56
CA THR A 126 10.84 -1.12 13.32
C THR A 126 9.70 -1.25 14.31
N CYS A 127 9.51 -2.42 14.94
CA CYS A 127 8.51 -2.65 15.99
C CYS A 127 8.98 -2.24 17.39
N GLY A 128 10.26 -1.93 17.59
CA GLY A 128 10.83 -1.59 18.90
C GLY A 128 11.06 -2.81 19.80
N TYR A 129 11.14 -4.02 19.22
CA TYR A 129 11.53 -5.22 19.96
C TYR A 129 13.03 -5.22 20.25
N GLU A 130 13.46 -6.08 21.18
CA GLU A 130 14.88 -6.37 21.37
C GLU A 130 15.52 -6.81 20.04
N ILE A 131 16.61 -6.14 19.70
CA ILE A 131 17.28 -6.26 18.41
C ILE A 131 18.05 -7.59 18.40
N PRO A 132 17.65 -8.59 17.60
CA PRO A 132 18.41 -9.82 17.49
C PRO A 132 19.75 -9.53 16.82
N LYS A 133 20.80 -10.23 17.24
CA LYS A 133 22.06 -10.20 16.50
C LYS A 133 21.84 -10.81 15.11
N LEU A 134 22.24 -10.07 14.08
CA LEU A 134 22.42 -10.58 12.72
C LEU A 134 23.68 -11.46 12.67
N SER A 135 23.71 -12.45 11.79
CA SER A 135 24.97 -13.13 11.45
C SER A 135 25.99 -12.15 10.87
N GLU A 136 27.28 -12.40 11.06
CA GLU A 136 28.35 -11.49 10.61
C GLU A 136 28.27 -11.18 9.11
N GLN A 137 27.96 -12.19 8.30
CA GLN A 137 27.80 -12.07 6.84
C GLN A 137 26.62 -11.16 6.46
N ASN A 138 25.50 -11.27 7.18
CA ASN A 138 24.33 -10.42 6.93
C ASN A 138 24.51 -9.01 7.50
N GLN A 139 25.35 -8.83 8.54
CA GLN A 139 25.70 -7.51 9.05
C GLN A 139 26.45 -6.70 8.00
N GLU A 140 27.44 -7.30 7.34
CA GLU A 140 28.25 -6.62 6.31
C GLU A 140 27.37 -6.05 5.20
N ILE A 141 26.52 -6.90 4.58
CA ILE A 141 25.56 -6.45 3.56
C ILE A 141 24.60 -5.40 4.09
N PHE A 142 24.10 -5.59 5.30
CA PHE A 142 23.15 -4.67 5.89
C PHE A 142 23.77 -3.27 6.08
N TYR A 143 25.01 -3.20 6.55
CA TYR A 143 25.73 -1.94 6.72
C TYR A 143 26.11 -1.30 5.39
N GLU A 144 26.51 -2.08 4.39
CA GLU A 144 26.77 -1.59 3.04
C GLU A 144 25.51 -0.94 2.44
N ALA A 145 24.38 -1.65 2.48
CA ALA A 145 23.10 -1.14 2.00
C ALA A 145 22.63 0.11 2.78
N LEU A 146 22.82 0.13 4.11
CA LEU A 146 22.55 1.32 4.91
C LEU A 146 23.43 2.50 4.52
N SER A 147 24.72 2.26 4.28
CA SER A 147 25.66 3.29 3.86
C SER A 147 25.23 3.92 2.53
N GLU A 148 24.82 3.11 1.55
CA GLU A 148 24.28 3.63 0.29
C GLU A 148 23.03 4.49 0.48
N VAL A 149 22.09 4.04 1.33
CA VAL A 149 20.86 4.80 1.62
C VAL A 149 21.20 6.11 2.32
N ILE A 150 22.09 6.08 3.31
CA ILE A 150 22.57 7.28 4.02
C ILE A 150 23.25 8.23 3.03
N GLN A 151 24.11 7.76 2.15
CA GLN A 151 24.74 8.59 1.12
C GLN A 151 23.71 9.21 0.18
N LYS A 152 22.72 8.45 -0.29
CA LYS A 152 21.64 8.97 -1.14
C LYS A 152 20.82 10.04 -0.44
N ILE A 153 20.45 9.83 0.83
CA ILE A 153 19.73 10.83 1.63
C ILE A 153 20.60 12.06 1.86
N THR A 154 21.88 11.86 2.23
CA THR A 154 22.84 12.94 2.50
C THR A 154 23.08 13.78 1.25
N ASN A 155 23.16 13.17 0.07
CA ASN A 155 23.33 13.88 -1.19
C ASN A 155 22.05 14.61 -1.61
N THR A 156 20.87 14.03 -1.35
CA THR A 156 19.58 14.62 -1.69
C THR A 156 19.22 15.81 -0.79
N HIS A 157 19.54 15.70 0.51
CA HIS A 157 19.28 16.73 1.51
C HIS A 157 20.55 17.46 1.94
N HIS A 158 21.61 17.43 1.11
CA HIS A 158 22.92 17.96 1.49
C HIS A 158 22.82 19.43 1.90
N GLN A 159 22.06 20.21 1.13
CA GLN A 159 21.80 21.62 1.40
C GLN A 159 20.98 21.82 2.69
N ASP A 160 19.93 21.03 2.91
CA ASP A 160 19.10 21.14 4.12
C ASP A 160 19.89 20.80 5.39
N VAL A 161 20.76 19.79 5.31
CA VAL A 161 21.65 19.38 6.39
C VAL A 161 22.72 20.44 6.65
N ILE A 162 23.33 21.01 5.60
CA ILE A 162 24.29 22.13 5.73
C ILE A 162 23.61 23.34 6.38
N LEU A 163 22.43 23.74 5.90
CA LEU A 163 21.67 24.87 6.45
C LEU A 163 21.30 24.65 7.93
N TYR A 164 20.93 23.43 8.29
CA TYR A 164 20.66 23.07 9.68
C TYR A 164 21.93 23.13 10.56
N LEU A 165 23.06 22.64 10.07
CA LEU A 165 24.35 22.69 10.76
C LEU A 165 24.85 24.14 10.93
N GLU A 166 24.72 24.98 9.90
CA GLU A 166 25.03 26.41 9.96
C GLU A 166 24.17 27.11 11.01
N LYS A 167 22.87 26.79 11.07
CA LYS A 167 21.96 27.31 12.11
C LYS A 167 22.39 26.90 13.52
N LEU A 168 22.78 25.64 13.73
CA LEU A 168 23.28 25.15 15.02
C LEU A 168 24.61 25.80 15.44
N LEU A 169 25.54 25.98 14.49
CA LEU A 169 26.83 26.63 14.73
C LEU A 169 26.64 28.12 15.06
N ASN A 170 25.73 28.80 14.35
CA ASN A 170 25.40 30.20 14.62
C ASN A 170 24.65 30.39 15.94
N GLN A 171 23.84 29.41 16.37
CA GLN A 171 23.25 29.41 17.71
C GLN A 171 24.30 29.29 18.82
N LYS A 172 25.34 28.48 18.64
CA LYS A 172 26.45 28.38 19.60
C LYS A 172 27.31 29.66 19.68
N LYS A 173 27.42 30.44 18.60
CA LYS A 173 28.15 31.72 18.61
C LYS A 173 27.42 32.85 19.35
N ASN A 174 26.09 32.73 19.53
CA ASN A 174 25.26 33.74 20.21
C ASN A 174 25.09 33.52 21.72
N VAL A 175 25.93 32.69 22.35
CA VAL A 175 25.99 32.60 23.81
C VAL A 175 26.63 33.89 24.34
N LYS A 176 25.79 34.85 24.74
CA LYS A 176 26.21 36.10 25.40
C LYS A 176 27.10 35.77 26.59
N THR A 177 28.40 35.97 26.46
CA THR A 177 29.32 36.03 27.59
C THR A 177 29.01 37.31 28.38
N TYR A 178 28.46 37.14 29.59
CA TYR A 178 28.33 38.24 30.54
C TYR A 178 29.74 38.73 30.90
N SER A 179 30.03 40.00 30.56
CA SER A 179 31.21 40.70 31.05
C SER A 179 31.15 40.76 32.58
N GLY A 180 32.09 40.08 33.25
CA GLY A 180 32.18 40.06 34.70
C GLY A 180 32.37 41.48 35.26
N LYS A 181 31.58 41.81 36.30
CA LYS A 181 31.73 43.05 37.06
C LYS A 181 33.18 43.19 37.55
N LYS A 182 33.85 44.28 37.17
CA LYS A 182 35.10 44.70 37.80
C LYS A 182 34.81 45.07 39.25
N THR A 183 35.33 44.30 40.19
CA THR A 183 35.44 44.70 41.60
C THR A 183 36.44 45.85 41.69
N SER A 184 35.94 47.07 41.96
CA SER A 184 36.81 48.17 42.41
C SER A 184 37.25 47.90 43.83
N LYS A 185 38.55 48.14 44.07
CA LYS A 185 39.19 48.20 45.38
C LYS A 185 38.58 49.29 46.26
#